data_AF-A0A3G6YKA5-F1
#
_entry.id   AF-A0A3G6YKA5-F1
#
_cell.length_a   1.000
_cell.length_b   1.000
_cell.length_c   1.000
_cell.angle_alpha   90.00
_cell.angle_beta   90.00
_cell.angle_gamma   90.00
#
_symmetry.space_group_name_H-M   'P 1'
#
loop_
_entity.id
_entity.type
_entity.pdbx_description
1 polymer ?
#
loop_
_entity_poly.entity_id
_entity_poly.type
_entity_poly.pdbx_seq_one_letter_code
_entity_poly.pdbx_strand_id
1 'polypeptide(L)'
;MELYKYRKTYTSKTPHEIEQIKFLGGHVPDPPEYSYAADSILAAFSTIIRSRRYEQGVPLSLDQHAISVYAGHNDLPVDAHIFNDCIFALDNLFIEEVHKKMSNKSKGK
;
A
#
# COMPACT_ATOMS: atom_id res chain seq x y z
N MET A 1 5.11 -2.59 6.80
CA MET A 1 5.24 -2.24 5.35
C MET A 1 5.70 -3.40 4.47
N GLU A 2 6.36 -4.43 5.00
CA GLU A 2 6.80 -5.57 4.20
C GLU A 2 5.62 -6.35 3.59
N LEU A 3 4.54 -6.57 4.34
CA LEU A 3 3.31 -7.17 3.83
C LEU A 3 2.71 -6.38 2.64
N TYR A 4 2.71 -5.04 2.69
CA TYR A 4 2.27 -4.19 1.58
C TYR A 4 3.11 -4.42 0.32
N LYS A 5 4.44 -4.41 0.46
CA LYS A 5 5.39 -4.61 -0.64
C LYS A 5 5.24 -6.02 -1.22
N TYR A 6 5.16 -7.05 -0.36
CA TYR A 6 4.98 -8.43 -0.75
C TYR A 6 3.68 -8.61 -1.55
N ARG A 7 2.55 -8.12 -1.01
CA ARG A 7 1.24 -8.23 -1.66
C ARG A 7 1.21 -7.55 -3.02
N LYS A 8 1.81 -6.36 -3.10
CA LYS A 8 1.90 -5.60 -4.34
C LYS A 8 2.73 -6.33 -5.42
N THR A 9 3.84 -6.96 -5.04
CA THR A 9 4.79 -7.57 -5.99
C THR A 9 4.37 -8.99 -6.40
N TYR A 10 3.82 -9.78 -5.47
CA TYR A 10 3.65 -11.22 -5.65
C TYR A 10 2.20 -11.70 -5.64
N THR A 11 1.25 -11.00 -5.00
CA THR A 11 -0.15 -11.49 -4.94
C THR A 11 -0.86 -11.47 -6.29
N SER A 12 -0.41 -10.66 -7.25
CA SER A 12 -0.92 -10.67 -8.62
C SER A 12 -0.27 -11.73 -9.52
N LYS A 13 0.71 -12.49 -9.02
CA LYS A 13 1.37 -13.54 -9.79
C LYS A 13 0.67 -14.87 -9.58
N THR A 14 0.43 -15.58 -10.67
CA THR A 14 -0.03 -16.96 -10.65
C THR A 14 1.02 -17.90 -10.07
N PRO A 15 0.63 -19.07 -9.54
CA PRO A 15 1.60 -20.08 -9.09
C PRO A 15 2.64 -20.43 -10.17
N HIS A 16 2.20 -20.49 -11.43
CA HIS A 16 3.07 -20.76 -12.57
C HIS A 16 4.11 -19.65 -12.80
N GLU A 17 3.73 -18.37 -12.69
CA GLU A 17 4.69 -17.25 -12.79
C GLU A 17 5.70 -17.25 -11.64
N ILE A 18 5.27 -17.63 -10.43
CA ILE A 18 6.16 -17.78 -9.28
C ILE A 18 7.16 -18.92 -9.54
N GLU A 19 6.71 -20.03 -10.09
CA GLU A 19 7.56 -21.17 -10.45
C GLU A 19 8.56 -20.82 -11.56
N GLN A 20 8.14 -20.07 -12.58
CA GLN A 20 9.04 -19.57 -13.63
C GLN A 20 10.13 -18.66 -13.06
N ILE A 21 9.81 -17.77 -12.13
CA ILE A 21 10.80 -16.89 -11.48
C ILE A 21 11.83 -17.75 -10.74
N LYS A 22 11.39 -18.75 -9.99
CA LYS A 22 12.28 -19.69 -9.28
C LYS A 22 13.15 -20.48 -10.26
N PHE A 23 12.58 -20.97 -11.35
CA PHE A 23 13.29 -21.74 -12.39
C PHE A 23 14.38 -20.91 -13.08
N LEU A 24 14.12 -19.63 -13.35
CA LEU A 24 15.08 -18.70 -13.96
C LEU A 24 16.16 -18.20 -12.97
N GLY A 25 16.23 -18.77 -11.76
CA GLY A 25 17.18 -18.38 -10.71
C GLY A 25 16.81 -17.09 -9.97
N GLY A 26 15.60 -16.58 -10.15
CA GLY A 26 15.08 -15.43 -9.42
C GLY A 26 14.71 -15.79 -7.98
N HIS A 27 15.05 -14.91 -7.04
CA HIS A 27 14.66 -15.08 -5.64
C HIS A 27 13.23 -14.60 -5.41
N VAL A 28 12.39 -15.49 -4.90
CA VAL A 28 11.06 -15.17 -4.36
C VAL A 28 11.18 -15.27 -2.84
N PRO A 29 11.06 -14.16 -2.09
CA PRO A 29 11.10 -14.21 -0.63
C PRO A 29 9.89 -15.01 -0.12
N ASP A 30 10.06 -15.67 1.01
CA ASP A 30 8.93 -16.31 1.69
C ASP A 30 7.88 -15.26 2.06
N PRO A 31 6.58 -15.63 2.04
CA PRO A 31 5.54 -14.72 2.50
C PRO A 31 5.82 -14.32 3.95
N PRO A 32 5.66 -13.03 4.29
CA PRO A 32 5.77 -12.60 5.67
C PRO A 32 4.74 -13.33 6.53
N GLU A 33 5.07 -13.50 7.81
CA GLU A 33 4.15 -14.11 8.78
C GLU A 33 2.83 -13.34 8.81
N TYR A 34 1.72 -14.08 8.86
CA TYR A 34 0.41 -13.48 8.88
C TYR A 34 0.23 -12.65 10.16
N SER A 35 -0.23 -11.41 9.99
CA SER A 35 -0.63 -10.55 11.08
C SER A 35 -2.02 -10.00 10.80
N TYR A 36 -2.98 -10.35 11.66
CA TYR A 36 -4.35 -9.84 11.56
C TYR A 36 -4.37 -8.32 11.55
N ALA A 37 -3.66 -7.68 12.49
CA ALA A 37 -3.58 -6.22 12.55
C ALA A 37 -3.02 -5.61 11.26
N ALA A 38 -1.97 -6.20 10.69
CA ALA A 38 -1.40 -5.71 9.44
C ALA A 38 -2.35 -5.86 8.25
N ASP A 39 -3.08 -6.98 8.15
CA ASP A 39 -4.06 -7.19 7.08
C ASP A 39 -5.26 -6.25 7.22
N SER A 40 -5.78 -6.07 8.45
CA SER A 40 -6.85 -5.11 8.73
C SER A 40 -6.45 -3.67 8.41
N ILE A 41 -5.23 -3.25 8.77
CA ILE A 41 -4.69 -1.91 8.42
C ILE A 41 -4.60 -1.75 6.90
N LEU A 42 -4.17 -2.78 6.16
CA LEU A 42 -4.09 -2.74 4.70
C LEU A 42 -5.47 -2.65 4.04
N ALA A 43 -6.46 -3.38 4.58
CA ALA A 43 -7.83 -3.33 4.12
C ALA A 43 -8.45 -1.94 4.37
N ALA A 44 -8.18 -1.37 5.54
CA ALA A 44 -8.58 -0.01 5.90
C ALA A 44 -7.94 1.03 4.96
N PHE A 45 -6.62 0.96 4.75
CA PHE A 45 -5.92 1.83 3.80
C PHE A 45 -6.51 1.76 2.39
N SER A 46 -6.79 0.54 1.89
CA SER A 46 -7.41 0.33 0.58
C SER A 46 -8.81 0.94 0.47
N THR A 47 -9.49 1.11 1.61
CA THR A 47 -10.78 1.79 1.68
C THR A 47 -10.65 3.30 1.74
N ILE A 48 -9.81 3.81 2.64
CA ILE A 48 -9.57 5.24 2.82
C ILE A 48 -8.98 5.86 1.54
N ILE A 49 -8.03 5.20 0.88
CA ILE A 49 -7.36 5.75 -0.31
C ILE A 49 -8.31 6.03 -1.48
N ARG A 50 -9.50 5.40 -1.51
CA ARG A 50 -10.51 5.66 -2.55
C ARG A 50 -11.08 7.07 -2.49
N SER A 51 -11.03 7.73 -1.32
CA SER A 51 -11.45 9.13 -1.18
C SER A 51 -10.32 10.12 -1.47
N ARG A 52 -9.16 9.66 -1.96
CA ARG A 52 -8.03 10.53 -2.27
C ARG A 52 -8.41 11.57 -3.31
N ARG A 53 -8.05 12.82 -3.03
CA ARG A 53 -8.19 13.94 -3.95
C ARG A 53 -7.00 14.00 -4.92
N TYR A 54 -7.28 14.44 -6.13
CA TYR A 54 -6.27 14.65 -7.17
C TYR A 54 -6.37 16.08 -7.67
N GLU A 55 -5.23 16.73 -7.85
CA GLU A 55 -5.12 18.07 -8.41
C GLU A 55 -4.26 18.01 -9.67
N GLN A 56 -4.83 18.39 -10.82
CA GLN A 56 -4.16 18.31 -12.13
C GLN A 56 -3.56 16.91 -12.44
N GLY A 57 -4.20 15.85 -11.92
CA GLY A 57 -3.73 14.47 -12.07
C GLY A 57 -2.64 14.03 -11.07
N VAL A 58 -2.22 14.92 -10.17
CA VAL A 58 -1.27 14.62 -9.08
C VAL A 58 -2.06 14.20 -7.83
N PRO A 59 -1.75 13.05 -7.19
CA PRO A 59 -2.39 12.66 -5.94
C PRO A 59 -1.99 13.60 -4.81
N LEU A 60 -2.98 14.14 -4.09
CA LEU A 60 -2.76 14.82 -2.81
C LEU A 60 -2.63 13.79 -1.68
N SER A 61 -1.95 14.17 -0.59
CA SER A 61 -1.87 13.36 0.63
C SER A 61 -3.25 13.09 1.21
N LEU A 62 -3.38 11.97 1.92
CA LEU A 62 -4.59 11.68 2.67
C LEU A 62 -4.74 12.69 3.79
N ASP A 63 -5.97 13.20 3.92
CA ASP A 63 -6.31 14.11 5.00
C ASP A 63 -6.70 13.34 6.26
N GLN A 64 -6.33 13.88 7.43
CA GLN A 64 -6.67 13.29 8.73
C GLN A 64 -8.18 13.08 8.89
N HIS A 65 -9.02 13.94 8.31
CA HIS A 65 -10.47 13.79 8.37
C HIS A 65 -10.93 12.45 7.76
N ALA A 66 -10.38 12.04 6.62
CA ALA A 66 -10.75 10.79 5.97
C ALA A 66 -10.42 9.57 6.86
N ILE A 67 -9.29 9.62 7.55
CA ILE A 67 -8.85 8.58 8.49
C ILE A 67 -9.76 8.55 9.72
N SER A 68 -10.04 9.72 10.30
CA SER A 68 -10.92 9.86 11.47
C SER A 68 -12.36 9.42 11.18
N VAL A 69 -12.89 9.73 9.99
CA VAL A 69 -14.22 9.27 9.57
C VAL A 69 -14.25 7.75 9.46
N TYR A 70 -13.23 7.13 8.89
CA TYR A 70 -13.14 5.66 8.84
C TYR A 70 -13.08 5.06 10.26
N ALA A 71 -12.20 5.58 11.11
CA ALA A 71 -12.04 5.15 12.49
C ALA A 71 -13.30 5.34 13.35
N GLY A 72 -14.13 6.34 13.06
CA GLY A 72 -15.39 6.58 13.77
C GLY A 72 -16.50 5.57 13.46
N HIS A 73 -16.38 4.81 12.37
CA HIS A 73 -17.40 3.84 11.92
C HIS A 73 -16.91 2.38 11.94
N ASN A 74 -15.64 2.14 12.27
CA ASN A 74 -15.03 0.82 12.23
C ASN A 74 -14.18 0.60 13.48
N ASP A 75 -14.17 -0.63 13.99
CA ASP A 75 -13.26 -1.01 15.06
C ASP A 75 -11.82 -1.05 14.54
N LEU A 76 -10.92 -0.38 15.25
CA LEU A 76 -9.51 -0.34 14.89
C LEU A 76 -8.77 -1.56 15.46
N PRO A 77 -7.88 -2.19 14.67
CA PRO A 77 -7.10 -3.34 15.13
C PRO A 77 -5.98 -2.97 16.12
N VAL A 78 -5.71 -1.68 16.28
CA VAL A 78 -4.66 -1.08 17.12
C VAL A 78 -5.13 0.28 17.63
N ASP A 79 -4.42 0.86 18.58
CA ASP A 79 -4.69 2.23 19.06
C ASP A 79 -4.72 3.25 17.92
N ALA A 80 -5.60 4.24 18.02
CA ALA A 80 -5.87 5.20 16.97
C ALA A 80 -4.61 5.94 16.46
N HIS A 81 -3.67 6.27 17.36
CA HIS A 81 -2.43 6.92 16.97
C HIS A 81 -1.53 6.00 16.12
N ILE A 82 -1.40 4.72 16.50
CA ILE A 82 -0.66 3.69 15.75
C ILE A 82 -1.32 3.45 14.39
N PHE A 83 -2.65 3.38 14.36
CA PHE A 83 -3.41 3.23 13.13
C PHE A 83 -3.15 4.40 12.17
N ASN A 84 -3.26 5.64 12.65
CA ASN A 84 -3.00 6.84 11.84
C ASN A 84 -1.57 6.83 11.28
N ASP A 85 -0.57 6.56 12.12
CA ASP A 85 0.83 6.48 11.71
C ASP A 85 1.03 5.43 10.61
N CYS A 86 0.38 4.27 10.73
CA CYS A 86 0.44 3.22 9.71
C CYS A 86 -0.21 3.65 8.39
N ILE A 87 -1.36 4.33 8.43
CA ILE A 87 -2.04 4.84 7.23
C ILE A 87 -1.18 5.90 6.54
N PHE A 88 -0.57 6.82 7.28
CA PHE A 88 0.33 7.83 6.71
C PHE A 88 1.61 7.21 6.14
N ALA A 89 2.18 6.20 6.78
CA ALA A 89 3.34 5.49 6.25
C ALA A 89 3.02 4.81 4.90
N LEU A 90 1.85 4.18 4.78
CA LEU A 90 1.37 3.60 3.53
C LEU A 90 1.07 4.66 2.46
N ASP A 91 0.53 5.81 2.88
CA ASP A 91 0.28 6.95 2.00
C ASP A 91 1.57 7.50 1.39
N ASN A 92 2.58 7.74 2.22
CA ASN A 92 3.88 8.24 1.80
C ASN A 92 4.53 7.30 0.77
N LEU A 93 4.49 5.98 1.02
CA LEU A 93 4.97 5.00 0.03
C LEU A 93 4.27 5.13 -1.32
N PHE A 94 2.95 5.32 -1.32
CA PHE A 94 2.18 5.46 -2.54
C PHE A 94 2.57 6.73 -3.30
N ILE A 95 2.61 7.87 -2.61
CA ILE A 95 2.96 9.18 -3.21
C ILE A 95 4.36 9.15 -3.80
N GLU A 96 5.34 8.64 -3.04
CA GLU A 96 6.71 8.50 -3.52
C GLU A 96 6.80 7.70 -4.82
N GLU A 97 6.06 6.60 -4.93
CA GLU A 97 6.07 5.78 -6.13
C GLU A 97 5.41 6.49 -7.32
N VAL A 98 4.29 7.18 -7.10
CA VAL A 98 3.63 7.97 -8.15
C VAL A 98 4.55 9.09 -8.63
N HIS A 99 5.22 9.79 -7.71
CA HIS A 99 6.20 10.84 -8.04
C HIS A 99 7.39 10.27 -8.83
N LYS A 100 7.94 9.12 -8.40
CA LYS A 100 9.01 8.42 -9.13
C LYS A 100 8.58 8.05 -10.55
N LYS A 101 7.36 7.53 -10.73
CA LYS A 101 6.81 7.17 -12.05
C LYS A 101 6.59 8.40 -12.95
N MET A 102 6.06 9.50 -12.40
CA MET A 102 5.87 10.75 -13.14
C MET A 102 7.21 11.37 -13.56
N SER A 103 8.22 11.36 -12.68
CA SER A 103 9.57 11.85 -12.97
C SER A 103 10.28 10.99 -14.04
N ASN A 104 10.11 9.67 -14.01
CA ASN A 104 10.70 8.81 -15.04
C ASN A 104 10.03 9.00 -16.41
N LYS A 105 8.72 9.27 -16.44
CA LYS A 105 7.98 9.55 -17.67
C LYS A 105 8.42 10.86 -18.34
N SER A 106 8.82 11.87 -17.55
CA SER A 106 9.34 13.13 -18.10
C SER A 106 10.77 13.02 -18.64
N LYS A 107 11.58 12.06 -18.15
CA LYS A 107 12.95 11.81 -18.64
C LYS A 107 13.03 10.92 -19.89
N GLY A 108 11.98 10.17 -20.19
CA GLY A 108 11.88 9.31 -21.39
C GLY A 108 11.27 10.00 -22.61
N LYS A 109 11.13 11.34 -22.58
CA LYS A 109 10.66 12.17 -23.69
C LYS A 109 11.78 13.05 -24.20
#